data_AF-A0A0G2H077-F1
#
_entry.id   AF-A0A0G2H077-F1
#
_cell.length_a   1.000
_cell.length_b   1.000
_cell.length_c   1.000
_cell.angle_alpha   90.00
_cell.angle_beta   90.00
_cell.angle_gamma   90.00
#
_symmetry.space_group_name_H-M   'P 1'
#
loop_
_entity.id
_entity.type
_entity.pdbx_description
1 polymer ?
#
loop_
_entity_poly.entity_id
_entity_poly.type
_entity_poly.pdbx_seq_one_letter_code
_entity_poly.pdbx_strand_id
1 'polypeptide(L)'
;MSVVRIASSFSSSASASTSSTTAFFRAYRPPRYFQRSYVPSVRPSFFTQPVRLRHATEDVQNLDGLSLAEQDKLTKRESGVTSTSPMRLRMEKFIHEQQKEIVASLEEVDGKFFQTDTWERPHGGGGITCVLQDGNVFEKAGVNTSVVYGTLPRAAIAKMRVNHKALDPDVESLEFFAAGLSLVLHPWNPMAPTVHLNYRYFETCDPRDNNTHAWWFGGGCDLTPSYLFDEDAIHFHKTIKETCDRHDRAYYPRFKKWCDDYFNNKHRSESRGIGGIFFDDLDETEKDQEQLFAFVQDCLRAFIPQYRPIIERRKDMPYTEEEKNWQQIRRGRYVEFNLVHDRGTSFGLNTPGSRVESILMSLPLTARWQYMHEPERGSREERLLNVLKTPQEWV
;
A
#
# COMPACT_ATOMS: atom_id res chain seq x y z
N MET A 1 -23.63 -20.26 41.77
CA MET A 1 -23.16 -20.18 43.17
C MET A 1 -21.77 -19.56 43.19
N SER A 2 -21.39 -18.89 44.28
CA SER A 2 -20.02 -18.48 44.71
C SER A 2 -18.98 -18.22 43.61
N VAL A 3 -18.51 -17.01 43.30
CA VAL A 3 -18.22 -15.82 44.12
C VAL A 3 -17.24 -16.11 45.27
N VAL A 4 -15.97 -15.77 45.06
CA VAL A 4 -15.03 -15.31 46.09
C VAL A 4 -14.24 -14.12 45.52
N ARG A 5 -14.37 -12.95 46.16
CA ARG A 5 -13.37 -11.87 46.14
C ARG A 5 -12.66 -11.90 47.49
N ILE A 6 -11.39 -11.48 47.53
CA ILE A 6 -10.64 -10.83 48.64
C ILE A 6 -9.14 -10.91 48.28
N ALA A 7 -8.25 -9.97 48.61
CA ALA A 7 -8.32 -8.51 48.74
C ALA A 7 -6.86 -7.96 48.81
N SER A 8 -6.70 -6.64 48.66
CA SER A 8 -5.78 -5.73 49.41
C SER A 8 -4.69 -6.33 50.33
N SER A 9 -3.50 -5.74 50.54
CA SER A 9 -2.84 -4.50 50.08
C SER A 9 -1.59 -4.31 50.94
N PHE A 10 -0.52 -3.65 50.48
CA PHE A 10 0.51 -3.13 51.39
C PHE A 10 1.01 -1.74 50.98
N SER A 11 1.19 -0.89 51.99
CA SER A 11 1.90 0.40 51.97
C SER A 11 3.28 0.18 52.63
N SER A 12 4.26 1.09 52.73
CA SER A 12 4.46 2.52 52.41
C SER A 12 5.93 2.87 52.78
N SER A 13 6.40 4.10 52.49
CA SER A 13 7.63 4.73 53.05
C SER A 13 8.97 4.21 52.47
N ALA A 14 10.08 4.96 52.46
CA ALA A 14 10.36 6.33 52.98
C ALA A 14 11.52 7.02 52.21
N SER A 15 11.60 8.37 52.30
CA SER A 15 12.83 9.23 52.36
C SER A 15 13.98 9.13 51.34
N ALA A 16 14.77 10.17 51.02
CA ALA A 16 14.66 11.65 51.16
C ALA A 16 15.88 12.35 50.50
N SER A 17 15.76 13.65 50.15
CA SER A 17 16.86 14.64 49.95
C SER A 17 17.88 14.40 48.79
N THR A 18 18.62 15.38 48.22
CA THR A 18 18.94 16.77 48.65
C THR A 18 19.18 17.73 47.46
N SER A 19 19.14 19.05 47.73
CA SER A 19 19.73 20.24 47.03
C SER A 19 20.75 20.02 45.89
N SER A 20 20.88 20.91 44.89
CA SER A 20 21.35 22.31 45.07
C SER A 20 21.07 23.30 43.91
N THR A 21 21.43 24.58 44.08
CA THR A 21 21.01 25.74 43.25
C THR A 21 22.14 26.73 42.97
N THR A 22 22.25 27.28 41.75
CA THR A 22 23.05 28.49 41.42
C THR A 22 22.43 29.28 40.25
N ALA A 23 22.69 30.60 40.14
CA ALA A 23 22.14 31.51 39.12
C ALA A 23 23.08 32.71 38.79
N PHE A 24 22.59 33.72 38.04
CA PHE A 24 23.24 35.00 37.60
C PHE A 24 24.27 34.88 36.45
N PHE A 25 24.64 35.91 35.65
CA PHE A 25 24.27 37.36 35.46
C PHE A 25 23.89 37.60 33.95
N ARG A 26 23.13 38.60 33.46
CA ARG A 26 23.33 40.10 33.35
C ARG A 26 24.67 40.52 32.67
N ALA A 27 24.82 41.58 31.85
CA ALA A 27 23.94 42.71 31.47
C ALA A 27 24.42 43.52 30.20
N TYR A 28 23.48 44.25 29.55
CA TYR A 28 23.58 45.62 28.96
C TYR A 28 24.36 46.01 27.65
N ARG A 29 23.98 47.20 27.13
CA ARG A 29 24.29 48.00 25.91
C ARG A 29 24.71 49.45 26.32
N PRO A 30 24.86 50.50 25.47
CA PRO A 30 25.21 50.68 24.03
C PRO A 30 26.52 51.55 23.94
N PRO A 31 26.66 52.79 23.37
CA PRO A 31 26.22 53.49 22.12
C PRO A 31 27.45 53.84 21.20
N ARG A 32 27.69 54.91 20.38
CA ARG A 32 27.17 56.30 20.14
C ARG A 32 27.48 56.88 18.71
N TYR A 33 26.50 57.58 18.08
CA TYR A 33 26.60 58.85 17.29
C TYR A 33 27.47 58.89 15.98
N PHE A 34 27.46 59.89 15.06
CA PHE A 34 26.97 61.31 15.03
C PHE A 34 26.66 61.83 13.58
N GLN A 35 25.78 62.86 13.44
CA GLN A 35 25.61 63.89 12.34
C GLN A 35 25.38 63.47 10.86
N ARG A 36 24.55 64.08 9.98
CA ARG A 36 23.66 65.28 9.87
C ARG A 36 24.15 66.42 8.94
N SER A 37 23.48 66.64 7.79
CA SER A 37 23.61 67.81 6.88
C SER A 37 22.28 68.19 6.21
N TYR A 38 22.15 69.45 5.74
CA TYR A 38 20.95 70.10 5.17
C TYR A 38 21.39 71.40 4.43
N VAL A 39 20.69 72.04 3.48
CA VAL A 39 19.33 71.85 2.90
C VAL A 39 19.49 71.44 1.39
N PRO A 40 19.01 72.09 0.28
CA PRO A 40 17.96 73.10 -0.02
C PRO A 40 16.79 72.50 -0.86
N SER A 41 16.18 73.25 -1.80
CA SER A 41 14.99 72.82 -2.57
C SER A 41 14.86 73.47 -3.97
N VAL A 42 14.42 72.70 -4.98
CA VAL A 42 13.79 73.21 -6.23
C VAL A 42 12.65 72.25 -6.62
N ARG A 43 11.50 72.77 -7.06
CA ARG A 43 10.39 71.98 -7.65
C ARG A 43 10.37 72.14 -9.17
N PRO A 44 10.14 71.05 -9.91
CA PRO A 44 9.22 71.06 -11.04
C PRO A 44 8.10 70.03 -10.86
N SER A 45 6.86 70.41 -11.18
CA SER A 45 5.69 69.53 -11.07
C SER A 45 5.56 68.66 -12.32
N PHE A 46 5.74 67.34 -12.19
CA PHE A 46 5.40 66.37 -13.23
C PHE A 46 4.40 65.33 -12.70
N PHE A 47 3.36 65.06 -13.49
CA PHE A 47 2.36 64.03 -13.18
C PHE A 47 2.96 62.64 -13.35
N THR A 48 3.07 61.88 -12.26
CA THR A 48 3.30 60.43 -12.29
C THR A 48 2.27 59.75 -11.40
N GLN A 49 1.59 58.73 -11.94
CA GLN A 49 0.67 57.92 -11.14
C GLN A 49 1.49 57.00 -10.20
N PRO A 50 1.10 56.86 -8.92
CA PRO A 50 1.79 55.94 -8.03
C PRO A 50 1.46 54.50 -8.41
N VAL A 51 2.40 53.84 -9.09
CA VAL A 51 2.44 52.37 -9.15
C VAL A 51 2.55 51.88 -7.71
N ARG A 52 1.47 51.31 -7.18
CA ARG A 52 1.53 50.61 -5.89
C ARG A 52 2.43 49.39 -6.06
N LEU A 53 3.64 49.43 -5.51
CA LEU A 53 4.24 48.21 -5.00
C LEU A 53 3.25 47.64 -3.98
N ARG A 54 2.50 46.62 -4.39
CA ARG A 54 2.02 45.66 -3.41
C ARG A 54 3.27 44.99 -2.88
N HIS A 55 3.54 45.15 -1.58
CA HIS A 55 4.27 44.09 -0.90
C HIS A 55 3.48 42.81 -1.14
N ALA A 56 4.12 41.79 -1.69
CA ALA A 56 3.59 40.45 -1.59
C ALA A 56 3.72 40.07 -0.10
N THR A 57 2.64 40.31 0.65
CA THR A 57 2.38 39.51 1.83
C THR A 57 2.33 38.07 1.36
N GLU A 58 3.03 37.18 2.06
CA GLU A 58 2.87 35.75 1.85
C GLU A 58 1.44 35.41 2.27
N ASP A 59 0.56 35.25 1.28
CA ASP A 59 -0.80 34.78 1.50
C ASP A 59 -0.73 33.31 1.91
N VAL A 60 -0.40 33.08 3.18
CA VAL A 60 -0.64 31.81 3.88
C VAL A 60 -2.15 31.62 3.87
N GLN A 61 -2.65 30.98 2.82
CA GLN A 61 -4.06 30.63 2.71
C GLN A 61 -4.41 29.76 3.91
N ASN A 62 -5.36 30.23 4.71
CA ASN A 62 -5.72 29.58 5.96
C ASN A 62 -6.39 28.24 5.62
N LEU A 63 -5.67 27.13 5.79
CA LEU A 63 -6.15 25.79 5.45
C LEU A 63 -7.25 25.31 6.41
N ASP A 64 -7.46 25.99 7.54
CA ASP A 64 -8.51 25.77 8.53
C ASP A 64 -9.90 25.64 7.87
N GLY A 65 -10.36 24.40 7.68
CA GLY A 65 -11.67 24.06 7.11
C GLY A 65 -11.66 23.45 5.71
N LEU A 66 -10.50 23.29 5.06
CA LEU A 66 -10.37 22.44 3.87
C LEU A 66 -10.18 20.97 4.27
N SER A 67 -10.91 20.06 3.61
CA SER A 67 -10.71 18.61 3.80
C SER A 67 -9.33 18.17 3.30
N LEU A 68 -8.81 17.06 3.82
CA LEU A 68 -7.51 16.50 3.44
C LEU A 68 -7.33 16.35 1.92
N ALA A 69 -8.42 15.99 1.21
CA ALA A 69 -8.45 15.84 -0.24
C ALA A 69 -8.33 17.17 -1.01
N GLU A 70 -8.86 18.26 -0.45
CA GLU A 70 -8.77 19.60 -1.05
C GLU A 70 -7.40 20.22 -0.84
N GLN A 71 -6.84 20.04 0.36
CA GLN A 71 -5.46 20.45 0.68
C GLN A 71 -4.46 19.75 -0.25
N ASP A 72 -4.51 18.41 -0.34
CA ASP A 72 -3.63 17.62 -1.21
C ASP A 72 -3.80 17.99 -2.68
N LYS A 73 -5.01 18.36 -3.12
CA LYS A 73 -5.30 18.86 -4.48
C LYS A 73 -4.72 20.26 -4.72
N LEU A 74 -4.72 21.14 -3.71
CA LEU A 74 -4.09 22.47 -3.77
C LEU A 74 -2.56 22.33 -3.84
N THR A 75 -1.94 21.56 -2.94
CA THR A 75 -0.49 21.32 -2.91
C THR A 75 0.02 20.75 -4.24
N LYS A 76 -0.67 19.73 -4.80
CA LYS A 76 -0.33 19.17 -6.12
C LYS A 76 -0.42 20.19 -7.27
N ARG A 77 -1.30 21.19 -7.17
CA ARG A 77 -1.48 22.24 -8.19
C ARG A 77 -0.43 23.35 -8.10
N GLU A 78 -0.06 23.75 -6.89
CA GLU A 78 0.78 24.94 -6.66
C GLU A 78 2.27 24.62 -6.54
N SER A 79 2.62 23.53 -5.83
CA SER A 79 4.01 23.11 -5.58
C SER A 79 4.42 21.82 -6.29
N GLY A 80 3.45 21.05 -6.80
CA GLY A 80 3.67 19.70 -7.32
C GLY A 80 4.01 18.70 -6.21
N VAL A 81 4.69 17.61 -6.56
CA VAL A 81 5.11 16.55 -5.62
C VAL A 81 6.63 16.40 -5.62
N THR A 82 7.24 16.77 -4.50
CA THR A 82 8.68 16.73 -4.24
C THR A 82 9.03 15.61 -3.24
N SER A 83 10.30 15.46 -2.88
CA SER A 83 10.73 14.60 -1.77
C SER A 83 10.28 15.09 -0.39
N THR A 84 9.90 16.37 -0.25
CA THR A 84 9.44 16.97 1.02
C THR A 84 7.92 17.13 1.10
N SER A 85 7.18 16.68 0.08
CA SER A 85 5.71 16.59 0.14
C SER A 85 5.26 15.51 1.14
N PRO A 86 4.05 15.61 1.72
CA PRO A 86 3.47 14.56 2.56
C PRO A 86 3.52 13.17 1.92
N MET A 87 3.65 12.12 2.74
CA MET A 87 3.82 10.75 2.25
C MET A 87 2.65 10.29 1.37
N ARG A 88 1.42 10.76 1.66
CA ARG A 88 0.23 10.62 0.80
C ARG A 88 0.51 10.94 -0.67
N LEU A 89 1.03 12.14 -0.94
CA LEU A 89 1.30 12.64 -2.29
C LEU A 89 2.45 11.89 -2.96
N ARG A 90 3.49 11.52 -2.19
CA ARG A 90 4.65 10.77 -2.68
C ARG A 90 4.28 9.34 -3.04
N MET A 91 3.44 8.68 -2.24
CA MET A 91 2.89 7.36 -2.54
C MET A 91 1.94 7.42 -3.74
N GLU A 92 1.01 8.38 -3.80
CA GLU A 92 0.11 8.59 -4.95
C GLU A 92 0.89 8.72 -6.26
N LYS A 93 1.92 9.57 -6.28
CA LYS A 93 2.80 9.73 -7.46
C LYS A 93 3.49 8.42 -7.81
N PHE A 94 4.10 7.75 -6.82
CA PHE A 94 4.86 6.52 -7.03
C PHE A 94 3.99 5.38 -7.58
N ILE A 95 2.79 5.15 -7.05
CA ILE A 95 1.90 4.09 -7.57
C ILE A 95 1.41 4.38 -9.00
N HIS A 96 1.15 5.64 -9.36
CA HIS A 96 0.77 6.02 -10.72
C HIS A 96 1.94 5.93 -11.72
N GLU A 97 3.19 6.12 -11.27
CA GLU A 97 4.40 5.91 -12.07
C GLU A 97 4.62 4.40 -12.31
N GLN A 98 4.56 3.58 -11.26
CA GLN A 98 4.74 2.13 -11.35
C GLN A 98 3.60 1.42 -12.11
N GLN A 99 2.35 1.90 -12.02
CA GLN A 99 1.25 1.37 -12.82
C GLN A 99 1.54 1.49 -14.32
N LYS A 100 2.10 2.62 -14.77
CA LYS A 100 2.43 2.86 -16.19
C LYS A 100 3.58 1.97 -16.65
N GLU A 101 4.62 1.84 -15.82
CA GLU A 101 5.78 0.96 -16.10
C GLU A 101 5.34 -0.51 -16.20
N ILE A 102 4.51 -0.97 -15.27
CA ILE A 102 3.98 -2.34 -15.25
C ILE A 102 3.04 -2.58 -16.44
N VAL A 103 2.10 -1.67 -16.73
CA VAL A 103 1.19 -1.80 -17.89
C VAL A 103 2.01 -1.87 -19.18
N ALA A 104 2.92 -0.93 -19.44
CA ALA A 104 3.76 -0.96 -20.64
C ALA A 104 4.57 -2.27 -20.78
N SER A 105 5.19 -2.75 -19.69
CA SER A 105 5.91 -4.03 -19.71
C SER A 105 5.02 -5.27 -19.87
N LEU A 106 3.70 -5.18 -19.63
CA LEU A 106 2.76 -6.25 -19.89
C LEU A 106 2.20 -6.17 -21.33
N GLU A 107 1.99 -4.96 -21.86
CA GLU A 107 1.63 -4.71 -23.25
C GLU A 107 2.73 -5.16 -24.22
N GLU A 108 4.01 -4.97 -23.87
CA GLU A 108 5.16 -5.54 -24.60
C GLU A 108 5.12 -7.07 -24.69
N VAL A 109 4.68 -7.74 -23.62
CA VAL A 109 4.69 -9.21 -23.50
C VAL A 109 3.45 -9.83 -24.16
N ASP A 110 2.30 -9.18 -24.09
CA ASP A 110 1.05 -9.65 -24.69
C ASP A 110 0.89 -9.24 -26.17
N GLY A 111 1.30 -8.02 -26.53
CA GLY A 111 1.04 -7.44 -27.85
C GLY A 111 -0.38 -6.86 -28.02
N LYS A 112 -1.13 -6.66 -26.93
CA LYS A 112 -2.39 -5.90 -26.88
C LYS A 112 -2.35 -4.87 -25.76
N PHE A 113 -3.17 -3.82 -25.91
CA PHE A 113 -3.23 -2.69 -24.99
C PHE A 113 -4.29 -2.86 -23.89
N PHE A 114 -4.04 -2.30 -22.71
CA PHE A 114 -5.00 -2.26 -21.60
C PHE A 114 -6.06 -1.18 -21.83
N GLN A 115 -7.33 -1.53 -21.64
CA GLN A 115 -8.39 -0.53 -21.46
C GLN A 115 -8.15 0.18 -20.13
N THR A 116 -7.98 1.51 -20.17
CA THR A 116 -7.79 2.34 -18.99
C THR A 116 -9.05 3.15 -18.69
N ASP A 117 -9.59 3.01 -17.49
CA ASP A 117 -10.71 3.79 -16.95
C ASP A 117 -10.26 4.59 -15.71
N THR A 118 -10.46 5.91 -15.75
CA THR A 118 -10.11 6.84 -14.66
C THR A 118 -11.38 7.38 -14.04
N TRP A 119 -11.54 7.16 -12.74
CA TRP A 119 -12.77 7.47 -12.01
C TRP A 119 -12.48 8.26 -10.73
N GLU A 120 -13.39 9.16 -10.35
CA GLU A 120 -13.31 9.98 -9.14
C GLU A 120 -14.34 9.52 -8.08
N ARG A 121 -14.18 9.95 -6.82
CA ARG A 121 -15.15 9.72 -5.74
C ARG A 121 -15.76 11.06 -5.26
N PRO A 122 -17.06 11.11 -4.90
CA PRO A 122 -17.71 12.33 -4.39
C PRO A 122 -17.06 12.95 -3.15
N HIS A 123 -16.33 12.17 -2.35
CA HIS A 123 -15.63 12.59 -1.13
C HIS A 123 -14.11 12.72 -1.32
N GLY A 124 -13.66 12.97 -2.56
CA GLY A 124 -12.25 13.11 -2.90
C GLY A 124 -11.54 11.79 -3.22
N GLY A 125 -10.49 11.90 -4.02
CA GLY A 125 -9.79 10.75 -4.58
C GLY A 125 -10.54 10.06 -5.73
N GLY A 126 -10.19 8.82 -5.99
CA GLY A 126 -10.55 8.09 -7.20
C GLY A 126 -9.65 6.88 -7.44
N GLY A 127 -9.43 6.55 -8.70
CA GLY A 127 -8.45 5.55 -9.12
C GLY A 127 -8.30 5.45 -10.63
N ILE A 128 -7.29 4.70 -11.06
CA ILE A 128 -7.07 4.33 -12.45
C ILE A 128 -7.15 2.80 -12.52
N THR A 129 -8.12 2.29 -13.25
CA THR A 129 -8.33 0.86 -13.49
C THR A 129 -7.88 0.52 -14.90
N CYS A 130 -6.72 -0.13 -15.02
CA CYS A 130 -6.24 -0.68 -16.29
C CYS A 130 -6.61 -2.16 -16.34
N VAL A 131 -7.38 -2.58 -17.35
CA VAL A 131 -7.77 -3.97 -17.58
C VAL A 131 -7.47 -4.40 -19.01
N LEU A 132 -6.82 -5.55 -19.16
CA LEU A 132 -6.69 -6.29 -20.39
C LEU A 132 -7.51 -7.59 -20.25
N GLN A 133 -8.34 -7.89 -21.23
CA GLN A 133 -9.10 -9.14 -21.30
C GLN A 133 -8.94 -9.71 -22.71
N ASP A 134 -8.97 -11.04 -22.83
CA ASP A 134 -8.83 -11.74 -24.10
C ASP A 134 -7.53 -11.34 -24.84
N GLY A 135 -6.44 -11.19 -24.08
CA GLY A 135 -5.07 -10.95 -24.57
C GLY A 135 -4.53 -12.11 -25.40
N ASN A 136 -3.29 -12.02 -25.88
CA ASN A 136 -2.60 -13.17 -26.50
C ASN A 136 -1.90 -14.04 -25.45
N VAL A 137 -1.49 -13.45 -24.32
CA VAL A 137 -0.75 -14.09 -23.23
C VAL A 137 -1.58 -14.08 -21.94
N PHE A 138 -2.29 -12.99 -21.65
CA PHE A 138 -3.17 -12.86 -20.50
C PHE A 138 -4.64 -13.02 -20.90
N GLU A 139 -5.31 -14.03 -20.33
CA GLU A 139 -6.75 -14.24 -20.52
C GLU A 139 -7.55 -13.12 -19.84
N LYS A 140 -7.09 -12.72 -18.65
CA LYS A 140 -7.50 -11.50 -17.97
C LYS A 140 -6.36 -10.98 -17.10
N ALA A 141 -6.09 -9.69 -17.18
CA ALA A 141 -5.08 -8.99 -16.42
C ALA A 141 -5.64 -7.64 -15.97
N GLY A 142 -5.38 -7.24 -14.74
CA GLY A 142 -5.67 -5.89 -14.28
C GLY A 142 -4.61 -5.34 -13.37
N VAL A 143 -4.32 -4.05 -13.53
CA VAL A 143 -3.35 -3.27 -12.76
C VAL A 143 -4.07 -2.00 -12.31
N ASN A 144 -4.54 -2.01 -11.07
CA ASN A 144 -5.39 -0.95 -10.52
C ASN A 144 -4.62 -0.10 -9.52
N THR A 145 -4.74 1.21 -9.63
CA THR A 145 -4.43 2.14 -8.55
C THR A 145 -5.72 2.71 -7.97
N SER A 146 -5.69 2.98 -6.67
CA SER A 146 -6.76 3.70 -5.98
C SER A 146 -6.17 4.65 -4.96
N VAL A 147 -6.83 5.79 -4.78
CA VAL A 147 -6.48 6.87 -3.85
C VAL A 147 -7.78 7.29 -3.20
N VAL A 148 -7.95 6.99 -1.92
CA VAL A 148 -9.22 7.07 -1.20
C VAL A 148 -9.06 7.98 -0.01
N TYR A 149 -9.87 9.05 0.00
CA TYR A 149 -10.06 9.91 1.16
C TYR A 149 -11.42 9.60 1.81
N GLY A 150 -11.56 9.97 3.07
CA GLY A 150 -12.82 9.92 3.80
C GLY A 150 -12.64 10.15 5.30
N THR A 151 -13.69 9.83 6.06
CA THR A 151 -13.73 10.06 7.51
C THR A 151 -14.01 8.75 8.24
N LEU A 152 -13.17 8.40 9.22
CA LEU A 152 -13.41 7.27 10.12
C LEU A 152 -14.15 7.75 11.38
N PRO A 153 -15.35 7.21 11.69
CA PRO A 153 -15.98 7.46 12.98
C PRO A 153 -15.27 6.68 14.10
N ARG A 154 -15.32 7.19 15.34
CA ARG A 154 -14.75 6.59 16.56
C ARG A 154 -14.98 5.08 16.71
N ALA A 155 -16.13 4.56 16.28
CA ALA A 155 -16.46 3.13 16.35
C ALA A 155 -15.72 2.25 15.32
N ALA A 156 -15.25 2.82 14.20
CA ALA A 156 -14.37 2.17 13.24
C ALA A 156 -12.91 2.28 13.71
N ILE A 157 -12.50 3.48 14.15
CA ILE A 157 -11.20 3.75 14.77
C ILE A 157 -10.92 2.74 15.89
N ALA A 158 -11.88 2.50 16.78
CA ALA A 158 -11.75 1.56 17.88
C ALA A 158 -11.48 0.10 17.46
N LYS A 159 -11.80 -0.28 16.21
CA LYS A 159 -11.55 -1.63 15.67
C LYS A 159 -10.21 -1.76 14.95
N MET A 160 -9.60 -0.64 14.53
CA MET A 160 -8.24 -0.59 13.99
C MET A 160 -7.15 -0.64 15.08
N ARG A 161 -7.54 -0.60 16.37
CA ARG A 161 -6.63 -0.60 17.54
C ARG A 161 -5.93 -1.95 17.82
N VAL A 162 -5.48 -2.68 16.79
CA VAL A 162 -4.76 -3.94 17.01
C VAL A 162 -3.35 -3.68 17.56
N ASN A 163 -2.63 -2.71 16.98
CA ASN A 163 -1.30 -2.30 17.47
C ASN A 163 -1.08 -0.77 17.60
N HIS A 164 -1.82 0.07 16.86
CA HIS A 164 -1.51 1.50 16.77
C HIS A 164 -1.71 2.29 18.08
N LYS A 165 -1.02 3.43 18.16
CA LYS A 165 -1.00 4.34 19.32
C LYS A 165 -2.39 4.70 19.87
N ALA A 166 -2.43 4.97 21.18
CA ALA A 166 -3.63 5.43 21.87
C ALA A 166 -4.06 6.82 21.38
N LEU A 167 -4.99 6.84 20.42
CA LEU A 167 -5.66 8.05 19.94
C LEU A 167 -6.41 8.76 21.06
N ASP A 168 -6.38 10.09 21.02
CA ASP A 168 -7.03 11.03 21.95
C ASP A 168 -8.49 10.61 22.23
N PRO A 169 -8.88 10.41 23.52
CA PRO A 169 -10.23 10.03 23.89
C PRO A 169 -11.29 11.10 23.59
N ASP A 170 -10.92 12.32 23.19
CA ASP A 170 -11.88 13.37 22.83
C ASP A 170 -12.10 13.49 21.31
N VAL A 171 -11.46 12.65 20.49
CA VAL A 171 -11.70 12.56 19.04
C VAL A 171 -12.99 11.78 18.73
N GLU A 172 -13.92 12.42 18.02
CA GLU A 172 -15.15 11.77 17.49
C GLU A 172 -14.93 11.12 16.12
N SER A 173 -14.03 11.68 15.31
CA SER A 173 -13.70 11.21 13.97
C SER A 173 -12.33 11.69 13.51
N LEU A 174 -11.65 10.89 12.69
CA LEU A 174 -10.42 11.27 11.98
C LEU A 174 -10.68 11.31 10.48
N GLU A 175 -9.98 12.20 9.76
CA GLU A 175 -9.83 12.01 8.32
C GLU A 175 -8.84 10.87 8.06
N PHE A 176 -9.00 10.15 6.96
CA PHE A 176 -8.08 9.10 6.54
C PHE A 176 -7.73 9.21 5.07
N PHE A 177 -6.54 8.73 4.75
CA PHE A 177 -6.04 8.52 3.41
C PHE A 177 -5.64 7.04 3.25
N ALA A 178 -6.03 6.44 2.14
CA ALA A 178 -5.57 5.12 1.74
C ALA A 178 -5.21 5.15 0.24
N ALA A 179 -3.98 4.81 -0.12
CA ALA A 179 -3.58 4.68 -1.51
C ALA A 179 -2.78 3.41 -1.75
N GLY A 180 -2.97 2.78 -2.91
CA GLY A 180 -2.22 1.58 -3.25
C GLY A 180 -2.39 1.13 -4.70
N LEU A 181 -1.41 0.34 -5.14
CA LEU A 181 -1.45 -0.43 -6.38
C LEU A 181 -1.82 -1.87 -6.04
N SER A 182 -2.75 -2.45 -6.80
CA SER A 182 -3.07 -3.87 -6.74
C SER A 182 -3.21 -4.43 -8.15
N LEU A 183 -2.59 -5.57 -8.41
CA LEU A 183 -2.69 -6.29 -9.68
C LEU A 183 -3.02 -7.76 -9.48
N VAL A 184 -3.72 -8.33 -10.46
CA VAL A 184 -3.90 -9.77 -10.64
C VAL A 184 -3.79 -10.06 -12.12
N LEU A 185 -2.95 -11.04 -12.48
CA LEU A 185 -2.72 -11.43 -13.87
C LEU A 185 -2.98 -12.93 -14.02
N HIS A 186 -3.87 -13.29 -14.95
CA HIS A 186 -4.21 -14.68 -15.26
C HIS A 186 -3.78 -15.01 -16.70
N PRO A 187 -2.63 -15.67 -16.89
CA PRO A 187 -2.21 -16.14 -18.22
C PRO A 187 -3.21 -17.12 -18.85
N TRP A 188 -3.26 -17.12 -20.19
CA TRP A 188 -3.95 -18.13 -20.99
C TRP A 188 -3.33 -19.52 -20.79
N ASN A 189 -2.00 -19.61 -20.88
CA ASN A 189 -1.26 -20.86 -20.85
C ASN A 189 -1.27 -21.50 -19.45
N PRO A 190 -1.63 -22.79 -19.27
CA PRO A 190 -1.59 -23.48 -17.98
C PRO A 190 -0.19 -23.57 -17.36
N MET A 191 0.88 -23.51 -18.17
CA MET A 191 2.27 -23.48 -17.70
C MET A 191 2.67 -22.14 -17.10
N ALA A 192 1.97 -21.05 -17.46
CA ALA A 192 2.25 -19.71 -16.97
C ALA A 192 1.44 -19.44 -15.69
N PRO A 193 2.10 -19.11 -14.56
CA PRO A 193 1.42 -18.94 -13.27
C PRO A 193 0.56 -17.67 -13.22
N THR A 194 -0.55 -17.72 -12.49
CA THR A 194 -1.23 -16.49 -12.02
C THR A 194 -0.33 -15.80 -10.99
N VAL A 195 -0.30 -14.47 -10.99
CA VAL A 195 0.37 -13.68 -9.94
C VAL A 195 -0.59 -12.64 -9.36
N HIS A 196 -0.41 -12.36 -8.07
CA HIS A 196 -1.04 -11.25 -7.38
C HIS A 196 0.03 -10.39 -6.70
N LEU A 197 -0.23 -9.08 -6.65
CA LEU A 197 0.55 -8.13 -5.88
C LEU A 197 -0.39 -7.04 -5.34
N ASN A 198 -0.09 -6.57 -4.13
CA ASN A 198 -0.68 -5.38 -3.54
C ASN A 198 0.42 -4.61 -2.80
N TYR A 199 0.51 -3.29 -2.99
CA TYR A 199 1.27 -2.42 -2.09
C TYR A 199 0.44 -1.16 -1.80
N ARG A 200 0.22 -0.91 -0.52
CA ARG A 200 -0.65 0.15 -0.01
C ARG A 200 0.01 0.91 1.15
N TYR A 201 -0.44 2.14 1.31
CA TYR A 201 -0.16 3.01 2.43
C TYR A 201 -1.50 3.52 2.99
N PHE A 202 -1.58 3.59 4.31
CA PHE A 202 -2.73 4.14 5.03
C PHE A 202 -2.23 5.16 6.04
N GLU A 203 -2.95 6.27 6.21
CA GLU A 203 -2.75 7.18 7.33
C GLU A 203 -4.05 7.82 7.83
N THR A 204 -4.04 8.24 9.09
CA THR A 204 -5.08 9.08 9.69
C THR A 204 -4.54 10.46 10.04
N CYS A 205 -5.35 11.49 9.82
CA CYS A 205 -5.08 12.87 10.23
C CYS A 205 -6.20 13.38 11.14
N ASP A 206 -5.84 14.19 12.12
CA ASP A 206 -6.82 14.94 12.90
C ASP A 206 -7.08 16.29 12.23
N PRO A 207 -8.33 16.60 11.82
CA PRO A 207 -8.64 17.87 11.15
C PRO A 207 -8.51 19.10 12.08
N ARG A 208 -8.22 18.92 13.38
CA ARG A 208 -7.97 20.02 14.33
C ARG A 208 -6.55 20.59 14.25
N ASP A 209 -5.57 19.79 13.84
CA ASP A 209 -4.14 20.19 13.78
C ASP A 209 -3.41 19.76 12.49
N ASN A 210 -4.08 18.98 11.63
CA ASN A 210 -3.60 18.44 10.36
C ASN A 210 -2.37 17.50 10.48
N ASN A 211 -2.07 16.99 11.67
CA ASN A 211 -0.97 16.08 11.90
C ASN A 211 -1.37 14.62 11.61
N THR A 212 -0.44 13.85 11.04
CA THR A 212 -0.58 12.40 10.87
C THR A 212 -0.50 11.71 12.24
N HIS A 213 -1.60 11.08 12.65
CA HIS A 213 -1.78 10.50 13.98
C HIS A 213 -1.34 9.02 14.07
N ALA A 214 -1.57 8.27 13.00
CA ALA A 214 -1.08 6.92 12.78
C ALA A 214 -0.96 6.68 11.27
N TRP A 215 0.05 5.93 10.84
CA TRP A 215 0.25 5.55 9.45
C TRP A 215 0.84 4.14 9.39
N TRP A 216 0.63 3.42 8.30
CA TRP A 216 1.29 2.15 8.06
C TRP A 216 1.36 1.78 6.58
N PHE A 217 2.34 0.95 6.24
CA PHE A 217 2.41 0.26 4.97
C PHE A 217 1.89 -1.17 5.09
N GLY A 218 1.32 -1.68 4.00
CA GLY A 218 0.87 -3.06 3.87
C GLY A 218 1.05 -3.55 2.43
N GLY A 219 1.14 -4.87 2.23
CA GLY A 219 1.30 -5.40 0.88
C GLY A 219 1.94 -6.77 0.78
N GLY A 220 2.56 -7.01 -0.37
CA GLY A 220 3.22 -8.25 -0.74
C GLY A 220 2.91 -8.69 -2.17
N CYS A 221 3.47 -9.83 -2.56
CA CYS A 221 3.17 -10.51 -3.82
C CYS A 221 3.22 -12.03 -3.62
N ASP A 222 2.42 -12.77 -4.39
CA ASP A 222 2.34 -14.23 -4.33
C ASP A 222 2.12 -14.85 -5.72
N LEU A 223 2.68 -16.06 -5.91
CA LEU A 223 2.63 -16.78 -7.18
C LEU A 223 1.71 -18.01 -7.08
N THR A 224 0.73 -18.10 -7.99
CA THR A 224 -0.24 -19.19 -8.09
C THR A 224 -0.04 -19.97 -9.41
N PRO A 225 0.90 -20.93 -9.45
CA PRO A 225 1.05 -21.84 -10.59
C PRO A 225 -0.12 -22.81 -10.71
N SER A 226 -0.39 -23.26 -11.94
CA SER A 226 -1.17 -24.49 -12.18
C SER A 226 -0.27 -25.71 -12.38
N TYR A 227 0.94 -25.52 -12.89
CA TYR A 227 2.00 -26.53 -12.92
C TYR A 227 3.24 -25.99 -12.20
N LEU A 228 3.81 -26.80 -11.30
CA LEU A 228 4.98 -26.41 -10.51
C LEU A 228 6.26 -26.59 -11.33
N PHE A 229 6.96 -25.48 -11.57
CA PHE A 229 8.33 -25.40 -12.04
C PHE A 229 9.20 -24.84 -10.92
N ASP A 230 10.22 -25.59 -10.50
CA ASP A 230 10.99 -25.28 -9.30
C ASP A 230 11.91 -24.08 -9.54
N GLU A 231 12.42 -23.94 -10.77
CA GLU A 231 13.22 -22.81 -11.22
C GLU A 231 12.43 -21.49 -11.26
N ASP A 232 11.10 -21.54 -11.44
CA ASP A 232 10.24 -20.35 -11.34
C ASP A 232 9.95 -19.99 -9.89
N ALA A 233 9.72 -20.99 -9.04
CA ALA A 233 9.52 -20.81 -7.61
C ALA A 233 10.76 -20.20 -6.94
N ILE A 234 11.94 -20.78 -7.23
CA ILE A 234 13.25 -20.29 -6.76
C ILE A 234 13.51 -18.88 -7.30
N HIS A 235 13.27 -18.61 -8.60
CA HIS A 235 13.43 -17.25 -9.16
C HIS A 235 12.53 -16.24 -8.44
N PHE A 236 11.23 -16.54 -8.33
CA PHE A 236 10.23 -15.65 -7.73
C PHE A 236 10.58 -15.29 -6.28
N HIS A 237 10.90 -16.30 -5.45
CA HIS A 237 11.24 -16.10 -4.05
C HIS A 237 12.64 -15.50 -3.85
N LYS A 238 13.61 -15.84 -4.71
CA LYS A 238 14.95 -15.22 -4.68
C LYS A 238 14.88 -13.71 -4.90
N THR A 239 14.15 -13.25 -5.91
CA THR A 239 14.01 -11.81 -6.19
C THR A 239 13.34 -11.05 -5.03
N ILE A 240 12.41 -11.69 -4.32
CA ILE A 240 11.86 -11.12 -3.06
C ILE A 240 12.95 -11.10 -1.98
N LYS A 241 13.62 -12.22 -1.72
CA LYS A 241 14.60 -12.32 -0.65
C LYS A 241 15.76 -11.34 -0.82
N GLU A 242 16.30 -11.23 -2.03
CA GLU A 242 17.33 -10.24 -2.39
C GLU A 242 16.83 -8.78 -2.27
N THR A 243 15.51 -8.57 -2.28
CA THR A 243 14.88 -7.27 -2.05
C THR A 243 14.65 -7.00 -0.57
N CYS A 244 14.11 -7.95 0.19
CA CYS A 244 14.03 -7.86 1.64
C CYS A 244 15.41 -7.68 2.29
N ASP A 245 16.41 -8.48 1.92
CA ASP A 245 17.76 -8.49 2.51
C ASP A 245 18.52 -7.14 2.36
N ARG A 246 18.08 -6.23 1.46
CA ARG A 246 18.60 -4.84 1.38
C ARG A 246 18.08 -3.93 2.51
N HIS A 247 16.90 -4.22 3.04
CA HIS A 247 16.19 -3.39 4.04
C HIS A 247 16.16 -4.07 5.42
N ASP A 248 15.86 -5.36 5.47
CA ASP A 248 16.08 -6.22 6.64
C ASP A 248 16.12 -7.72 6.29
N ARG A 249 17.10 -8.45 6.84
CA ARG A 249 17.23 -9.91 6.65
C ARG A 249 16.15 -10.69 7.42
N ALA A 250 15.50 -10.09 8.41
CA ALA A 250 14.35 -10.70 9.09
C ALA A 250 13.04 -10.59 8.28
N TYR A 251 12.96 -9.69 7.30
CA TYR A 251 11.72 -9.43 6.56
C TYR A 251 11.29 -10.62 5.70
N TYR A 252 12.17 -11.21 4.88
CA TYR A 252 11.80 -12.35 4.04
C TYR A 252 11.23 -13.54 4.84
N PRO A 253 11.93 -14.14 5.82
CA PRO A 253 11.38 -15.30 6.53
C PRO A 253 10.09 -14.99 7.31
N ARG A 254 9.96 -13.77 7.87
CA ARG A 254 8.72 -13.36 8.55
C ARG A 254 7.55 -13.21 7.58
N PHE A 255 7.73 -12.45 6.50
CA PHE A 255 6.66 -12.14 5.55
C PHE A 255 6.34 -13.30 4.62
N LYS A 256 7.29 -14.20 4.34
CA LYS A 256 7.05 -15.45 3.62
C LYS A 256 6.15 -16.37 4.43
N LYS A 257 6.46 -16.58 5.71
CA LYS A 257 5.60 -17.39 6.61
C LYS A 257 4.20 -16.77 6.75
N TRP A 258 4.10 -15.45 6.82
CA TRP A 258 2.81 -14.76 6.84
C TRP A 258 2.03 -14.90 5.51
N CYS A 259 2.73 -14.97 4.37
CA CYS A 259 2.15 -15.27 3.06
C CYS A 259 1.49 -16.66 3.05
N ASP A 260 2.22 -17.67 3.51
CA ASP A 260 1.75 -19.06 3.60
C ASP A 260 0.53 -19.21 4.54
N ASP A 261 0.56 -18.50 5.68
CA ASP A 261 -0.55 -18.47 6.64
C ASP A 261 -1.78 -17.71 6.11
N TYR A 262 -1.58 -16.62 5.35
CA TYR A 262 -2.67 -15.75 4.87
C TYR A 262 -3.40 -16.36 3.67
N PHE A 263 -2.67 -16.80 2.64
CA PHE A 263 -3.24 -17.31 1.39
C PHE A 263 -3.67 -18.78 1.47
N ASN A 264 -4.26 -19.20 2.60
CA ASN A 264 -4.72 -20.56 2.84
C ASN A 264 -6.24 -20.72 2.62
N ASN A 265 -6.63 -21.65 1.74
CA ASN A 265 -8.01 -22.10 1.60
C ASN A 265 -8.34 -23.08 2.75
N LYS A 266 -8.73 -22.53 3.91
CA LYS A 266 -8.92 -23.29 5.17
C LYS A 266 -9.93 -24.45 5.07
N HIS A 267 -10.91 -24.36 4.18
CA HIS A 267 -11.89 -25.43 3.93
C HIS A 267 -11.41 -26.52 2.95
N ARG A 268 -10.19 -26.37 2.39
CA ARG A 268 -9.47 -27.35 1.56
C ARG A 268 -8.19 -27.86 2.22
N SER A 269 -7.66 -27.14 3.20
CA SER A 269 -6.32 -27.35 3.80
C SER A 269 -5.19 -27.29 2.76
N GLU A 270 -5.28 -26.35 1.81
CA GLU A 270 -4.24 -26.05 0.82
C GLU A 270 -4.04 -24.52 0.70
N SER A 271 -2.84 -24.07 0.37
CA SER A 271 -2.59 -22.69 -0.05
C SER A 271 -3.14 -22.43 -1.47
N ARG A 272 -3.41 -21.15 -1.76
CA ARG A 272 -3.84 -20.67 -3.08
C ARG A 272 -2.79 -20.96 -4.14
N GLY A 273 -1.54 -20.65 -3.80
CA GLY A 273 -0.32 -20.79 -4.60
C GLY A 273 0.90 -21.09 -3.73
N ILE A 274 2.11 -20.94 -4.28
CA ILE A 274 3.39 -21.27 -3.64
C ILE A 274 3.95 -20.14 -2.74
N GLY A 275 3.07 -19.27 -2.25
CA GLY A 275 3.41 -18.11 -1.43
C GLY A 275 4.22 -17.04 -2.18
N GLY A 276 4.98 -16.30 -1.39
CA GLY A 276 5.74 -15.12 -1.80
C GLY A 276 6.09 -14.33 -0.53
N ILE A 277 5.61 -13.09 -0.42
CA ILE A 277 5.55 -12.37 0.86
C ILE A 277 4.17 -11.75 1.10
N PHE A 278 3.79 -11.62 2.37
CA PHE A 278 2.65 -10.82 2.81
C PHE A 278 3.03 -10.04 4.07
N PHE A 279 2.56 -8.79 4.15
CA PHE A 279 2.69 -7.95 5.33
C PHE A 279 1.53 -6.96 5.49
N ASP A 280 1.29 -6.57 6.73
CA ASP A 280 0.33 -5.56 7.17
C ASP A 280 0.96 -4.76 8.32
N ASP A 281 0.35 -3.64 8.67
CA ASP A 281 0.64 -2.87 9.90
C ASP A 281 2.13 -2.49 10.11
N LEU A 282 2.90 -2.23 9.04
CA LEU A 282 4.27 -1.70 9.15
C LEU A 282 4.25 -0.18 9.40
N ASP A 283 4.36 0.20 10.67
CA ASP A 283 4.37 1.56 11.19
C ASP A 283 5.70 1.93 11.88
N GLU A 284 5.75 3.07 12.60
CA GLU A 284 6.95 3.54 13.30
C GLU A 284 7.51 2.59 14.38
N THR A 285 6.80 1.51 14.74
CA THR A 285 7.33 0.48 15.64
C THR A 285 8.36 -0.44 14.98
N GLU A 286 8.35 -0.51 13.64
CA GLU A 286 9.31 -1.28 12.84
C GLU A 286 10.52 -0.44 12.44
N LYS A 287 10.31 0.60 11.62
CA LYS A 287 11.35 1.54 11.11
C LYS A 287 10.71 2.91 10.81
N ASP A 288 11.53 3.91 10.50
CA ASP A 288 11.01 5.22 10.11
C ASP A 288 10.27 5.20 8.76
N GLN A 289 9.44 6.21 8.52
CA GLN A 289 8.54 6.28 7.37
C GLN A 289 9.29 6.32 6.02
N GLU A 290 10.50 6.87 5.98
CA GLU A 290 11.33 6.90 4.76
C GLU A 290 11.95 5.53 4.47
N GLN A 291 12.42 4.83 5.50
CA GLN A 291 12.93 3.47 5.39
C GLN A 291 11.83 2.49 4.94
N LEU A 292 10.63 2.58 5.51
CA LEU A 292 9.51 1.74 5.11
C LEU A 292 8.96 2.09 3.73
N PHE A 293 8.93 3.37 3.35
CA PHE A 293 8.60 3.76 1.98
C PHE A 293 9.65 3.24 0.99
N ALA A 294 10.95 3.35 1.29
CA ALA A 294 12.02 2.83 0.45
C ALA A 294 11.93 1.30 0.26
N PHE A 295 11.60 0.56 1.32
CA PHE A 295 11.33 -0.88 1.24
C PHE A 295 10.15 -1.18 0.31
N VAL A 296 9.01 -0.50 0.46
CA VAL A 296 7.84 -0.65 -0.40
C VAL A 296 8.14 -0.26 -1.86
N GLN A 297 8.94 0.78 -2.08
CA GLN A 297 9.36 1.18 -3.42
C GLN A 297 10.18 0.10 -4.12
N ASP A 298 11.17 -0.45 -3.42
CA ASP A 298 12.00 -1.55 -3.93
C ASP A 298 11.17 -2.82 -4.19
N CYS A 299 10.23 -3.13 -3.29
CA CYS A 299 9.32 -4.27 -3.41
C CYS A 299 8.35 -4.17 -4.60
N LEU A 300 7.91 -2.97 -4.98
CA LEU A 300 7.08 -2.76 -6.17
C LEU A 300 7.93 -2.79 -7.46
N ARG A 301 9.10 -2.12 -7.47
CA ARG A 301 10.04 -2.16 -8.61
C ARG A 301 10.53 -3.58 -8.93
N ALA A 302 10.66 -4.44 -7.91
CA ALA A 302 11.06 -5.83 -8.07
C ALA A 302 10.07 -6.67 -8.89
N PHE A 303 8.81 -6.25 -9.06
CA PHE A 303 7.77 -7.05 -9.70
C PHE A 303 8.09 -7.46 -11.16
N ILE A 304 8.59 -6.53 -11.98
CA ILE A 304 8.90 -6.80 -13.39
C ILE A 304 10.02 -7.85 -13.52
N PRO A 305 11.22 -7.68 -12.92
CA PRO A 305 12.27 -8.71 -12.97
C PRO A 305 11.90 -10.00 -12.23
N GLN A 306 10.98 -9.95 -11.26
CA GLN A 306 10.44 -11.14 -10.59
C GLN A 306 9.56 -11.98 -11.53
N TYR A 307 8.62 -11.36 -12.26
CA TYR A 307 7.55 -12.08 -12.97
C TYR A 307 7.74 -12.18 -14.49
N ARG A 308 8.27 -11.14 -15.14
CA ARG A 308 8.46 -11.13 -16.61
C ARG A 308 9.30 -12.32 -17.11
N PRO A 309 10.46 -12.67 -16.50
CA PRO A 309 11.25 -13.83 -16.94
C PRO A 309 10.54 -15.17 -16.77
N ILE A 310 9.56 -15.27 -15.86
CA ILE A 310 8.73 -16.48 -15.71
C ILE A 310 7.74 -16.55 -16.87
N ILE A 311 7.02 -15.47 -17.16
CA ILE A 311 6.04 -15.45 -18.27
C ILE A 311 6.72 -15.65 -19.63
N GLU A 312 7.87 -15.03 -19.88
CA GLU A 312 8.64 -15.23 -21.11
C GLU A 312 9.10 -16.69 -21.30
N ARG A 313 9.37 -17.44 -20.21
CA ARG A 313 9.67 -18.89 -20.28
C ARG A 313 8.45 -19.77 -20.54
N ARG A 314 7.26 -19.37 -20.09
CA ARG A 314 6.08 -20.27 -20.01
C ARG A 314 4.97 -19.98 -21.00
N LYS A 315 4.84 -18.74 -21.48
CA LYS A 315 3.69 -18.29 -22.29
C LYS A 315 3.49 -19.10 -23.59
N ASP A 316 4.58 -19.53 -24.23
CA ASP A 316 4.56 -20.22 -25.53
C ASP A 316 4.72 -21.76 -25.39
N MET A 317 4.72 -22.31 -24.17
CA MET A 317 4.84 -23.76 -23.99
C MET A 317 3.61 -24.50 -24.55
N PRO A 318 3.78 -25.63 -25.26
CA PRO A 318 2.64 -26.46 -25.65
C PRO A 318 1.95 -27.03 -24.40
N TYR A 319 0.63 -27.21 -24.49
CA TYR A 319 -0.19 -27.79 -23.43
C TYR A 319 -1.35 -28.62 -23.99
N THR A 320 -1.94 -29.49 -23.18
CA THR A 320 -3.12 -30.31 -23.56
C THR A 320 -4.43 -29.74 -22.99
N GLU A 321 -5.57 -30.25 -23.48
CA GLU A 321 -6.89 -29.90 -22.96
C GLU A 321 -7.07 -30.32 -21.49
N GLU A 322 -6.45 -31.43 -21.07
CA GLU A 322 -6.41 -31.87 -19.67
C GLU A 322 -5.66 -30.84 -18.81
N GLU A 323 -4.52 -30.34 -19.29
CA GLU A 323 -3.72 -29.32 -18.58
C GLU A 323 -4.44 -27.96 -18.50
N LYS A 324 -5.15 -27.56 -19.56
CA LYS A 324 -6.03 -26.38 -19.54
C LYS A 324 -7.20 -26.60 -18.58
N ASN A 325 -7.78 -27.79 -18.52
CA ASN A 325 -8.84 -28.13 -17.57
C ASN A 325 -8.36 -28.12 -16.11
N TRP A 326 -7.13 -28.55 -15.83
CA TRP A 326 -6.53 -28.42 -14.50
C TRP A 326 -6.34 -26.95 -14.08
N GLN A 327 -5.85 -26.09 -14.99
CA GLN A 327 -5.78 -24.64 -14.74
C GLN A 327 -7.14 -24.06 -14.36
N GLN A 328 -8.23 -24.49 -15.01
CA GLN A 328 -9.59 -24.06 -14.64
C GLN A 328 -9.98 -24.46 -13.21
N ILE A 329 -9.56 -25.64 -12.74
CA ILE A 329 -9.81 -26.11 -11.37
C ILE A 329 -8.95 -25.36 -10.35
N ARG A 330 -7.68 -25.08 -10.67
CA ARG A 330 -6.81 -24.21 -9.83
C ARG A 330 -7.34 -22.79 -9.75
N ARG A 331 -7.89 -22.23 -10.84
CA ARG A 331 -8.60 -20.96 -10.83
C ARG A 331 -9.89 -20.99 -10.00
N GLY A 332 -10.60 -22.13 -9.98
CA GLY A 332 -11.70 -22.36 -9.03
C GLY A 332 -11.26 -22.17 -7.57
N ARG A 333 -10.07 -22.66 -7.19
CA ARG A 333 -9.47 -22.44 -5.86
C ARG A 333 -9.03 -20.99 -5.60
N TYR A 334 -8.67 -20.26 -6.65
CA TYR A 334 -8.37 -18.82 -6.57
C TYR A 334 -9.65 -18.00 -6.27
N VAL A 335 -10.76 -18.32 -6.95
CA VAL A 335 -12.08 -17.73 -6.69
C VAL A 335 -12.61 -18.12 -5.30
N GLU A 336 -12.45 -19.38 -4.89
CA GLU A 336 -12.77 -19.84 -3.52
C GLU A 336 -12.02 -19.01 -2.45
N PHE A 337 -10.76 -18.64 -2.69
CA PHE A 337 -10.02 -17.80 -1.75
C PHE A 337 -10.56 -16.36 -1.71
N ASN A 338 -10.64 -15.70 -2.87
CA ASN A 338 -10.98 -14.29 -2.95
C ASN A 338 -12.42 -13.99 -2.43
N LEU A 339 -13.37 -14.92 -2.61
CA LEU A 339 -14.76 -14.71 -2.19
C LEU A 339 -15.08 -15.19 -0.77
N VAL A 340 -14.23 -16.02 -0.14
CA VAL A 340 -14.49 -16.61 1.19
C VAL A 340 -13.52 -16.12 2.27
N HIS A 341 -12.23 -15.95 1.93
CA HIS A 341 -11.17 -15.72 2.92
C HIS A 341 -10.51 -14.34 2.81
N ASP A 342 -10.47 -13.72 1.62
CA ASP A 342 -9.76 -12.45 1.46
C ASP A 342 -10.44 -11.27 2.16
N ARG A 343 -9.70 -10.66 3.11
CA ARG A 343 -10.13 -9.47 3.84
C ARG A 343 -10.35 -8.27 2.91
N GLY A 344 -9.51 -8.09 1.89
CA GLY A 344 -9.57 -6.94 0.98
C GLY A 344 -10.85 -6.92 0.14
N THR A 345 -11.11 -8.04 -0.54
CA THR A 345 -12.32 -8.26 -1.36
C THR A 345 -13.59 -8.14 -0.51
N SER A 346 -13.63 -8.78 0.65
CA SER A 346 -14.77 -8.72 1.57
C SER A 346 -15.03 -7.29 2.09
N PHE A 347 -13.99 -6.56 2.52
CA PHE A 347 -14.12 -5.18 2.97
C PHE A 347 -14.57 -4.25 1.83
N GLY A 348 -14.00 -4.39 0.64
CA GLY A 348 -14.35 -3.59 -0.53
C GLY A 348 -15.82 -3.73 -0.94
N LEU A 349 -16.32 -4.97 -1.03
CA LEU A 349 -17.70 -5.26 -1.43
C LEU A 349 -18.74 -4.82 -0.38
N ASN A 350 -18.38 -4.86 0.91
CA ASN A 350 -19.25 -4.39 2.00
C ASN A 350 -19.18 -2.88 2.25
N THR A 351 -18.28 -2.15 1.57
CA THR A 351 -18.13 -0.70 1.72
C THR A 351 -19.01 0.05 0.68
N PRO A 352 -19.97 0.90 1.11
CA PRO A 352 -20.80 1.66 0.19
C PRO A 352 -20.00 2.60 -0.71
N GLY A 353 -20.35 2.67 -1.99
CA GLY A 353 -19.67 3.53 -2.97
C GLY A 353 -18.30 3.00 -3.45
N SER A 354 -17.95 1.74 -3.17
CA SER A 354 -16.85 1.04 -3.83
C SER A 354 -17.16 0.74 -5.30
N ARG A 355 -16.16 0.90 -6.19
CA ARG A 355 -16.27 0.47 -7.59
C ARG A 355 -16.11 -1.07 -7.68
N VAL A 356 -17.24 -1.79 -7.62
CA VAL A 356 -17.30 -3.27 -7.59
C VAL A 356 -16.43 -3.93 -8.68
N GLU A 357 -16.48 -3.40 -9.91
CA GLU A 357 -15.66 -3.90 -11.02
C GLU A 357 -14.14 -3.80 -10.79
N SER A 358 -13.67 -2.82 -10.01
CA SER A 358 -12.24 -2.72 -9.64
C SER A 358 -11.82 -3.75 -8.59
N ILE A 359 -12.77 -4.32 -7.84
CA ILE A 359 -12.55 -5.38 -6.85
C ILE A 359 -12.63 -6.76 -7.52
N LEU A 360 -13.68 -6.99 -8.31
CA LEU A 360 -13.92 -8.24 -9.06
C LEU A 360 -13.04 -8.37 -10.32
N MET A 361 -12.25 -7.34 -10.66
CA MET A 361 -11.08 -7.45 -11.54
C MET A 361 -10.23 -8.68 -11.19
N SER A 362 -10.06 -8.95 -9.88
CA SER A 362 -9.26 -10.05 -9.34
C SER A 362 -9.77 -11.46 -9.64
N LEU A 363 -10.97 -11.63 -10.20
CA LEU A 363 -11.49 -12.94 -10.59
C LEU A 363 -11.08 -13.28 -12.05
N PRO A 364 -10.65 -14.51 -12.36
CA PRO A 364 -10.35 -14.93 -13.72
C PRO A 364 -11.59 -14.91 -14.62
N LEU A 365 -11.39 -14.79 -15.93
CA LEU A 365 -12.47 -14.82 -16.93
C LEU A 365 -13.18 -16.19 -16.94
N THR A 366 -12.43 -17.27 -16.75
CA THR A 366 -12.96 -18.64 -16.64
C THR A 366 -12.40 -19.38 -15.42
N ALA A 367 -13.25 -20.19 -14.78
CA ALA A 367 -12.91 -21.12 -13.71
C ALA A 367 -13.86 -22.34 -13.74
N ARG A 368 -13.44 -23.49 -13.19
CA ARG A 368 -14.22 -24.74 -13.18
C ARG A 368 -14.25 -25.39 -11.80
N TRP A 369 -15.42 -25.87 -11.41
CA TRP A 369 -15.59 -26.77 -10.27
C TRP A 369 -15.99 -28.16 -10.76
N GLN A 370 -15.39 -29.19 -10.17
CA GLN A 370 -15.74 -30.59 -10.42
C GLN A 370 -16.03 -31.27 -9.08
N TYR A 371 -17.07 -32.10 -9.03
CA TYR A 371 -17.44 -32.84 -7.83
C TYR A 371 -16.46 -33.99 -7.59
N MET A 372 -15.87 -34.04 -6.38
CA MET A 372 -14.92 -35.08 -5.94
C MET A 372 -13.74 -35.34 -6.89
N HIS A 373 -13.30 -34.32 -7.64
CA HIS A 373 -12.10 -34.45 -8.48
C HIS A 373 -10.82 -34.49 -7.65
N GLU A 374 -10.06 -35.56 -7.82
CA GLU A 374 -8.68 -35.73 -7.38
C GLU A 374 -7.79 -35.93 -8.63
N PRO A 375 -6.53 -35.45 -8.62
CA PRO A 375 -5.59 -35.70 -9.71
C PRO A 375 -5.10 -37.15 -9.73
N GLU A 376 -4.49 -37.56 -10.85
CA GLU A 376 -3.88 -38.89 -10.96
C GLU A 376 -2.63 -39.04 -10.06
N ARG A 377 -2.41 -40.25 -9.53
CA ARG A 377 -1.28 -40.50 -8.63
C ARG A 377 0.06 -40.45 -9.36
N GLY A 378 1.02 -39.72 -8.79
CA GLY A 378 2.32 -39.44 -9.40
C GLY A 378 2.29 -38.36 -10.48
N SER A 379 1.15 -37.69 -10.71
CA SER A 379 1.03 -36.65 -11.74
C SER A 379 1.62 -35.30 -11.30
N ARG A 380 1.75 -34.36 -12.24
CA ARG A 380 2.27 -33.00 -11.97
C ARG A 380 1.28 -32.15 -11.17
N GLU A 381 0.00 -32.48 -11.28
CA GLU A 381 -1.13 -31.94 -10.54
C GLU A 381 -1.11 -32.40 -9.07
N GLU A 382 -0.90 -33.69 -8.82
CA GLU A 382 -0.71 -34.22 -7.46
C GLU A 382 0.57 -33.64 -6.81
N ARG A 383 1.67 -33.53 -7.58
CA ARG A 383 2.90 -32.85 -7.15
C ARG A 383 2.63 -31.43 -6.64
N LEU A 384 1.84 -30.64 -7.38
CA LEU A 384 1.45 -29.30 -6.94
C LEU A 384 0.60 -29.36 -5.68
N LEU A 385 -0.45 -30.19 -5.61
CA LEU A 385 -1.32 -30.26 -4.42
C LEU A 385 -0.55 -30.60 -3.14
N ASN A 386 0.49 -31.44 -3.21
CA ASN A 386 1.30 -31.79 -2.05
C ASN A 386 2.11 -30.57 -1.54
N VAL A 387 2.63 -29.74 -2.43
CA VAL A 387 3.32 -28.47 -2.09
C VAL A 387 2.34 -27.41 -1.58
N LEU A 388 1.09 -27.39 -2.06
CA LEU A 388 0.07 -26.46 -1.56
C LEU A 388 -0.49 -26.88 -0.19
N LYS A 389 -0.56 -28.19 0.12
CA LYS A 389 -0.94 -28.70 1.45
C LYS A 389 0.17 -28.49 2.48
N THR A 390 1.43 -28.56 2.05
CA THR A 390 2.62 -28.40 2.90
C THR A 390 3.56 -27.37 2.27
N PRO A 391 3.44 -26.08 2.62
CA PRO A 391 4.32 -25.03 2.10
C PRO A 391 5.80 -25.37 2.26
N GLN A 392 6.60 -25.01 1.25
CA GLN A 392 8.03 -25.32 1.16
C GLN A 392 8.88 -24.07 1.34
N GLU A 393 10.15 -24.22 1.72
CA GLU A 393 11.14 -23.16 1.60
C GLU A 393 11.83 -23.26 0.25
N TRP A 394 12.01 -22.11 -0.43
CA TRP A 394 12.51 -22.05 -1.81
C TRP A 394 13.92 -21.47 -1.93
N VAL A 395 14.41 -20.72 -0.93
CA VAL A 395 15.67 -19.94 -0.93
C VAL A 395 16.21 -19.68 0.48
#